data_AF-A0A962A471-F1
#
_entry.id   AF-A0A962A471-F1
#
_cell.length_a   1.000
_cell.length_b   1.000
_cell.length_c   1.000
_cell.angle_alpha   90.00
_cell.angle_beta   90.00
_cell.angle_gamma   90.00
#
_symmetry.space_group_name_H-M   'P 1'
#
loop_
_entity.id
_entity.type
_entity.pdbx_description
1 polymer ?
#
loop_
_entity_poly.entity_id
_entity_poly.type
_entity_poly.pdbx_seq_one_letter_code
_entity_poly.pdbx_strand_id
1 'polypeptide(L)'
;MTKDKIKEETRLYLQEFLPEALTRALDSYHRFSEREAPQDDAKAFSAHHTACKVAIAHIELLLKLAKWAELPDQDSENNQSLVKALSDAEENLRHYHEEYPDD
;
A
#
# COMPACT_ATOMS: atom_id res chain seq x y z
N MET A 1 13.16 30.55 5.08
CA MET A 1 12.68 29.66 4.00
C MET A 1 11.18 29.53 4.16
N THR A 2 10.38 29.87 3.15
CA THR A 2 8.91 29.88 3.23
C THR A 2 8.33 28.48 3.04
N LYS A 3 7.19 28.18 3.66
CA LYS A 3 6.52 26.87 3.58
C LYS A 3 6.26 26.42 2.13
N ASP A 4 5.91 27.35 1.26
CA ASP A 4 5.64 27.09 -0.15
C ASP A 4 6.89 26.63 -0.90
N LYS A 5 8.06 27.18 -0.54
CA LYS A 5 9.34 26.78 -1.13
C LYS A 5 9.71 25.34 -0.75
N ILE A 6 9.50 24.97 0.52
CA ILE A 6 9.75 23.60 1.01
C ILE A 6 8.83 22.60 0.31
N LYS A 7 7.55 22.95 0.12
CA LYS A 7 6.58 22.11 -0.59
C LYS A 7 6.99 21.85 -2.03
N GLU A 8 7.42 22.88 -2.74
CA GLU A 8 7.86 22.77 -4.13
C GLU A 8 9.16 21.95 -4.27
N GLU A 9 10.14 22.19 -3.40
CA GLU A 9 11.38 21.39 -3.37
C GLU A 9 11.10 19.91 -3.06
N THR A 10 10.17 19.64 -2.15
CA THR A 10 9.72 18.27 -1.83
C THR A 10 9.05 17.63 -3.04
N ARG A 11 8.23 18.38 -3.77
CA ARG A 11 7.54 17.90 -4.98
C ARG A 11 8.55 17.49 -6.04
N LEU A 12 9.53 18.33 -6.34
CA LEU A 12 10.58 18.04 -7.32
C LEU A 12 11.40 16.81 -6.92
N TYR A 13 11.77 16.69 -5.63
CA TYR A 13 12.46 15.52 -5.13
C TYR A 13 11.64 14.24 -5.32
N LEU A 14 10.34 14.27 -4.99
CA LEU A 14 9.46 13.10 -5.16
C LEU A 14 9.27 12.73 -6.63
N GLN A 15 9.19 13.69 -7.54
CA GLN A 15 9.11 13.41 -8.98
C GLN A 15 10.35 12.66 -9.50
N GLU A 16 11.53 12.96 -8.96
CA GLU A 16 12.76 12.26 -9.30
C GLU A 16 12.85 10.88 -8.62
N PHE A 17 12.47 10.78 -7.34
CA PHE A 17 12.64 9.58 -6.53
C PHE A 17 11.58 8.49 -6.79
N LEU A 18 10.31 8.86 -6.94
CA LEU A 18 9.19 7.92 -6.92
C LEU A 18 9.18 6.91 -8.08
N PRO A 19 9.56 7.24 -9.32
CA PRO A 19 9.55 6.26 -10.41
C PRO A 19 10.40 5.01 -10.09
N GLU A 20 11.64 5.20 -9.63
CA GLU A 20 12.53 4.09 -9.30
C GLU A 20 12.07 3.37 -8.01
N ALA A 21 11.52 4.11 -7.04
CA ALA A 21 10.96 3.52 -5.82
C ALA A 21 9.77 2.60 -6.10
N LEU A 22 8.84 3.03 -6.98
CA LEU A 22 7.69 2.24 -7.42
C LEU A 22 8.12 0.98 -8.16
N THR A 23 9.05 1.09 -9.11
CA THR A 23 9.59 -0.07 -9.83
C THR A 23 10.20 -1.10 -8.86
N ARG A 24 11.01 -0.64 -7.89
CA ARG A 24 11.63 -1.52 -6.89
C ARG A 24 10.61 -2.19 -5.97
N ALA A 25 9.59 -1.44 -5.54
CA ALA A 25 8.54 -1.96 -4.68
C ALA A 25 7.70 -3.04 -5.40
N LEU A 26 7.33 -2.78 -6.66
CA LEU A 26 6.60 -3.75 -7.50
C LEU A 26 7.40 -5.02 -7.76
N ASP A 27 8.69 -4.91 -8.13
CA ASP A 27 9.55 -6.07 -8.35
C ASP A 27 9.72 -6.90 -7.06
N SER A 28 9.96 -6.23 -5.92
CA SER A 28 10.07 -6.91 -4.63
C SER A 28 8.78 -7.62 -4.23
N TYR A 29 7.64 -6.97 -4.42
CA TYR A 29 6.34 -7.58 -4.17
C TYR A 29 6.14 -8.83 -5.02
N HIS A 30 6.29 -8.71 -6.35
CA HIS A 30 6.10 -9.83 -7.28
C HIS A 30 6.97 -11.02 -6.91
N ARG A 31 8.28 -10.79 -6.73
CA ARG A 31 9.26 -11.82 -6.36
C ARG A 31 9.02 -12.43 -4.99
N PHE A 32 8.36 -11.73 -4.08
CA PHE A 32 8.01 -12.25 -2.77
C PHE A 32 6.71 -13.06 -2.85
N SER A 33 5.67 -12.53 -3.52
CA SER A 33 4.35 -13.14 -3.65
C SER A 33 4.34 -14.42 -4.51
N GLU A 34 5.29 -14.58 -5.43
CA GLU A 34 5.44 -15.80 -6.23
C GLU A 34 6.03 -16.97 -5.43
N ARG A 35 6.59 -16.72 -4.25
CA ARG A 35 7.09 -17.80 -3.39
C ARG A 35 5.89 -18.45 -2.73
N GLU A 36 5.73 -19.77 -2.94
CA GLU A 36 4.71 -20.51 -2.22
C GLU A 36 4.91 -20.36 -0.71
N ALA A 37 3.85 -19.95 -0.01
CA ALA A 37 3.81 -19.99 1.43
C ALA A 37 3.79 -21.45 1.91
N PRO A 38 4.52 -21.81 2.97
CA PRO A 38 4.42 -23.15 3.55
C PRO A 38 2.98 -23.45 3.94
N GLN A 39 2.39 -24.48 3.34
CA GLN A 39 0.98 -24.85 3.55
C GLN A 39 0.78 -25.67 4.83
N ASP A 40 1.86 -26.22 5.37
CA ASP A 40 1.90 -27.06 6.57
C ASP A 40 2.18 -26.27 7.86
N ASP A 41 2.51 -24.98 7.74
CA ASP A 41 2.73 -24.07 8.88
C ASP A 41 1.83 -22.84 8.74
N ALA A 42 0.71 -22.85 9.47
CA ALA A 42 -0.26 -21.75 9.50
C ALA A 42 0.37 -20.41 9.90
N LYS A 43 1.37 -20.42 10.78
CA LYS A 43 2.07 -19.21 11.20
C LYS A 43 2.95 -18.67 10.07
N ALA A 44 3.65 -19.54 9.36
CA ALA A 44 4.43 -19.15 8.18
C ALA A 44 3.54 -18.64 7.05
N PHE A 45 2.38 -19.28 6.82
CA PHE A 45 1.37 -18.84 5.87
C PHE A 45 0.84 -17.43 6.21
N SER A 46 0.39 -17.24 7.44
CA SER A 46 -0.12 -15.94 7.91
C SER A 46 0.94 -14.84 7.83
N ALA A 47 2.19 -15.14 8.20
CA ALA A 47 3.31 -14.20 8.11
C ALA A 47 3.60 -13.81 6.65
N HIS A 48 3.59 -14.76 5.72
CA HIS A 48 3.77 -14.51 4.29
C HIS A 48 2.67 -13.57 3.75
N HIS A 49 1.40 -13.89 4.01
CA HIS A 49 0.28 -13.06 3.55
C HIS A 49 0.29 -11.66 4.18
N THR A 50 0.66 -11.56 5.46
CA THR A 50 0.81 -10.27 6.13
C THR A 50 1.90 -9.42 5.47
N ALA A 51 3.05 -10.02 5.13
CA ALA A 51 4.10 -9.32 4.40
C ALA A 51 3.64 -8.83 3.02
N CYS A 52 2.87 -9.65 2.28
CA CYS A 52 2.27 -9.25 1.01
C CYS A 52 1.31 -8.06 1.18
N LYS A 53 0.44 -8.08 2.20
CA LYS A 53 -0.49 -6.97 2.50
C LYS A 53 0.27 -5.67 2.81
N VAL A 54 1.33 -5.75 3.62
CA VAL A 54 2.17 -4.59 3.94
C VAL A 54 2.87 -4.04 2.69
N ALA A 55 3.37 -4.91 1.81
CA ALA A 55 3.99 -4.48 0.56
C ALA A 55 3.00 -3.75 -0.36
N ILE A 56 1.76 -4.24 -0.47
CA ILE A 56 0.69 -3.56 -1.24
C ILE A 56 0.37 -2.19 -0.64
N ALA A 57 0.22 -2.10 0.69
CA ALA A 57 -0.03 -0.83 1.36
C ALA A 57 1.10 0.19 1.13
N HIS A 58 2.36 -0.28 1.09
CA HIS A 58 3.50 0.57 0.74
C HIS A 58 3.45 1.04 -0.72
N ILE A 59 3.11 0.17 -1.67
CA ILE A 59 2.94 0.53 -3.08
C ILE A 59 1.81 1.57 -3.23
N GLU A 60 0.68 1.38 -2.54
CA GLU A 60 -0.43 2.34 -2.53
C GLU A 60 0.01 3.71 -2.01
N LEU A 61 0.80 3.76 -0.94
CA LEU A 61 1.36 5.01 -0.42
C LEU A 61 2.25 5.71 -1.46
N LEU A 62 3.12 4.98 -2.15
CA LEU A 62 3.96 5.53 -3.21
C LEU A 62 3.12 6.07 -4.37
N LEU A 63 2.03 5.41 -4.75
CA LEU A 63 1.10 5.89 -5.77
C LEU A 63 0.38 7.18 -5.34
N LYS A 64 -0.04 7.26 -4.06
CA LYS A 64 -0.63 8.49 -3.49
C LYS A 64 0.37 9.64 -3.50
N LEU A 65 1.63 9.38 -3.16
CA LEU A 65 2.70 10.37 -3.22
C LEU A 65 3.00 10.80 -4.66
N ALA A 66 2.94 9.87 -5.63
CA ALA A 66 3.13 10.18 -7.04
C ALA A 66 2.00 11.08 -7.56
N LYS A 67 0.74 10.74 -7.23
CA LYS A 67 -0.42 11.58 -7.56
C LYS A 67 -0.28 12.98 -6.96
N TRP A 68 0.15 13.08 -5.70
CA TRP A 68 0.42 14.36 -5.05
C TRP A 68 1.56 15.14 -5.72
N ALA A 69 2.60 14.45 -6.18
CA ALA A 69 3.75 15.07 -6.83
C ALA A 69 3.43 15.60 -8.24
N GLU A 70 2.41 15.04 -8.89
CA GLU A 70 1.97 15.39 -10.25
C GLU A 70 0.76 16.34 -10.34
N LEU A 71 0.08 16.68 -9.23
CA LEU A 71 -1.10 17.58 -9.26
C LEU A 71 -1.25 18.49 -8.01
N PRO A 72 -1.77 19.72 -8.19
CA PRO A 72 -2.72 20.30 -7.24
C PRO A 72 -4.07 19.56 -7.37
N ASP A 73 -4.45 18.77 -6.36
CA ASP A 73 -5.67 17.95 -6.36
C ASP A 73 -6.89 18.77 -5.86
N GLN A 74 -7.93 18.89 -6.68
CA GLN A 74 -9.28 19.37 -6.28
C GLN A 74 -10.25 18.22 -5.94
N ASP A 75 -9.84 16.94 -6.07
CA ASP A 75 -10.76 15.80 -6.07
C ASP A 75 -10.75 14.97 -4.77
N SER A 76 -11.21 15.57 -3.68
CA SER A 76 -11.35 14.90 -2.37
C SER A 76 -12.38 13.75 -2.33
N GLU A 77 -13.31 13.68 -3.29
CA GLU A 77 -14.40 12.70 -3.29
C GLU A 77 -13.95 11.27 -3.63
N ASN A 78 -12.95 11.11 -4.51
CA ASN A 78 -12.51 9.77 -4.94
C ASN A 78 -11.73 9.01 -3.85
N ASN A 79 -11.06 9.75 -2.95
CA ASN A 79 -10.35 9.15 -1.81
C ASN A 79 -11.31 8.57 -0.76
N GLN A 80 -12.50 9.14 -0.57
CA GLN A 80 -13.51 8.58 0.34
C GLN A 80 -14.04 7.23 -0.15
N SER A 81 -14.20 7.07 -1.48
CA SER A 81 -14.66 5.82 -2.08
C SER A 81 -13.67 4.66 -1.84
N LEU A 82 -12.37 4.92 -2.01
CA LEU A 82 -11.31 3.93 -1.78
C LEU A 82 -11.15 3.56 -0.31
N VAL A 83 -11.21 4.54 0.60
CA VAL A 83 -11.16 4.29 2.05
C VAL A 83 -12.34 3.41 2.48
N LYS A 84 -13.52 3.65 1.92
CA LYS A 84 -14.71 2.84 2.21
C LYS A 84 -14.54 1.40 1.72
N ALA A 85 -14.04 1.19 0.50
CA ALA A 85 -13.79 -0.14 -0.04
C ALA A 85 -12.76 -0.95 0.79
N LEU A 86 -11.73 -0.27 1.34
CA LEU A 86 -10.76 -0.90 2.24
C LEU A 86 -11.36 -1.27 3.59
N SER A 87 -12.17 -0.40 4.20
CA SER A 87 -12.89 -0.71 5.44
C SER A 87 -13.83 -1.90 5.26
N ASP A 88 -14.56 -1.97 4.15
CA ASP A 88 -15.47 -3.09 3.86
C ASP A 88 -14.69 -4.41 3.68
N ALA A 89 -13.49 -4.36 3.09
CA ALA A 89 -12.63 -5.54 2.95
C ALA A 89 -12.03 -6.00 4.29
N GLU A 90 -11.66 -5.07 5.17
CA GLU A 90 -11.17 -5.36 6.53
C GLU A 90 -12.25 -5.96 7.43
N GLU A 91 -13.49 -5.47 7.33
CA GLU A 91 -14.63 -6.00 8.08
C GLU A 91 -14.96 -7.44 7.67
N ASN A 92 -14.92 -7.73 6.37
CA ASN A 92 -15.10 -9.10 5.87
C ASN A 92 -14.00 -10.05 6.33
N LEU A 93 -12.74 -9.59 6.37
CA LEU A 93 -11.63 -10.38 6.92
C LEU A 93 -11.79 -10.64 8.42
N ARG A 94 -12.32 -9.67 9.16
CA ARG A 94 -12.59 -9.82 10.59
C ARG A 94 -13.71 -10.84 10.84
N HIS A 95 -14.79 -10.78 10.06
CA HIS A 95 -15.85 -11.78 10.08
C HIS A 95 -15.31 -13.18 9.81
N TYR A 96 -14.42 -13.33 8.82
CA TYR A 96 -13.81 -14.62 8.52
C TYR A 96 -12.96 -15.17 9.69
N HIS A 97 -12.26 -14.29 10.40
CA HIS A 97 -11.46 -14.66 11.58
C HIS A 97 -12.33 -14.96 12.83
N GLU A 98 -13.49 -14.33 12.96
CA GLU A 98 -14.46 -14.61 14.03
C GLU A 98 -15.26 -15.90 13.77
N GLU A 99 -15.57 -16.21 12.51
CA GLU A 99 -16.31 -17.40 12.10
C GLU A 99 -15.43 -18.67 12.07
N TYR A 100 -14.13 -18.49 11.83
CA TYR A 100 -13.10 -19.54 11.90
C TYR A 100 -11.98 -19.10 12.83
N PRO A 101 -12.19 -19.12 14.16
CA PRO A 101 -11.12 -18.84 15.10
C PRO A 101 -10.06 -19.94 14.99
N ASP A 102 -8.80 -19.54 14.83
CA ASP A 102 -7.67 -20.48 14.85
C ASP A 102 -7.68 -21.23 16.19
N ASP A 103 -7.82 -22.57 16.15
CA ASP A 103 -7.82 -23.50 17.30
C ASP A 103 -6.57 -23.33 18.22
#